data_AF-A0AB38C1N4-F1
#
_entry.id   AF-A0AB38C1N4-F1
#
_cell.length_a   1.000
_cell.length_b   1.000
_cell.length_c   1.000
_cell.angle_alpha   90.00
_cell.angle_beta   90.00
_cell.angle_gamma   90.00
#
_symmetry.space_group_name_H-M   'P 1'
#
loop_
_entity.id
_entity.type
_entity.pdbx_description
1 polymer ?
#
loop_
_entity_poly.entity_id
_entity_poly.type
_entity_poly.pdbx_seq_one_letter_code
_entity_poly.pdbx_strand_id
1 'polypeptide(L)'
;MVGCLGLMFEEEYAGIKKYTNGQINMSIFLGDDNEVESIYFQAFEIFLAKIYKACQNEAVFWGGGNIYSRGNKKLLVLKGHVSH
;
A
#
# COMPACT_ATOMS: atom_id res chain seq x y z
N MET A 1 -2.41 -9.10 1.40
CA MET A 1 -1.35 -8.09 1.17
C MET A 1 -0.48 -7.89 2.42
N VAL A 2 -1.04 -7.44 3.56
CA VAL A 2 -0.32 -7.27 4.85
C VAL A 2 0.49 -8.51 5.23
N GLY A 3 -0.16 -9.68 5.28
CA GLY A 3 0.51 -10.96 5.59
C GLY A 3 1.56 -11.36 4.55
N CYS A 4 1.29 -11.17 3.25
CA CYS A 4 2.25 -11.50 2.17
C CYS A 4 3.54 -10.69 2.26
N LEU A 5 3.45 -9.45 2.73
CA LEU A 5 4.59 -8.56 2.91
C LEU A 5 5.23 -8.68 4.30
N GLY A 6 4.63 -9.43 5.21
CA GLY A 6 5.06 -9.55 6.61
C GLY A 6 4.96 -8.22 7.34
N LEU A 7 3.98 -7.39 7.00
CA LEU A 7 3.76 -6.08 7.62
C LEU A 7 3.07 -6.26 8.97
N MET A 8 3.51 -5.50 9.96
CA MET A 8 2.88 -5.42 11.27
C MET A 8 2.13 -4.10 11.39
N PHE A 9 1.00 -4.12 12.08
CA PHE A 9 0.28 -2.89 12.40
C PHE A 9 1.16 -2.00 13.29
N GLU A 10 1.19 -0.71 12.97
CA GLU A 10 1.97 0.28 13.70
C GLU A 10 1.04 1.23 14.45
N GLU A 11 0.17 1.93 13.74
CA GLU A 11 -0.76 2.90 14.32
C GLU A 11 -1.97 3.15 13.41
N GLU A 12 -3.02 3.73 13.99
CA GLU A 12 -4.19 4.23 13.28
C GLU A 12 -4.56 5.63 13.78
N TYR A 13 -4.73 6.58 12.87
CA TYR A 13 -5.21 7.93 13.19
C TYR A 13 -5.94 8.54 12.00
N ALA A 14 -7.02 9.27 12.27
CA ALA A 14 -7.75 10.07 11.29
C ALA A 14 -8.04 9.33 9.95
N GLY A 15 -8.54 8.09 10.02
CA GLY A 15 -8.84 7.28 8.83
C GLY A 15 -7.61 6.68 8.12
N ILE A 16 -6.42 6.77 8.71
CA ILE A 16 -5.19 6.22 8.15
C ILE A 16 -4.71 5.07 9.02
N LYS A 17 -4.58 3.88 8.42
CA LYS A 17 -3.96 2.71 9.05
C LYS A 17 -2.55 2.51 8.53
N LYS A 18 -1.56 2.46 9.43
CA LYS A 18 -0.15 2.26 9.08
C LYS A 18 0.33 0.88 9.45
N TYR A 19 1.16 0.35 8.57
CA TYR A 19 1.83 -0.94 8.76
C TYR A 19 3.28 -0.86 8.29
N THR A 20 4.18 -1.56 8.97
CA THR A 20 5.58 -1.61 8.59
C THR A 20 6.23 -2.95 8.93
N ASN A 21 7.33 -3.25 8.24
CA ASN A 21 8.28 -4.31 8.60
C ASN A 21 9.72 -3.77 8.67
N GLY A 22 9.88 -2.45 8.76
CA GLY A 22 11.17 -1.74 8.73
C GLY A 22 11.76 -1.53 7.33
N GLN A 23 11.33 -2.29 6.32
CA GLN A 23 11.80 -2.17 4.93
C GLN A 23 10.75 -1.54 4.01
N ILE A 24 9.48 -1.84 4.29
CA ILE A 24 8.31 -1.37 3.56
C ILE A 24 7.39 -0.72 4.58
N ASN A 25 7.06 0.54 4.34
CA ASN A 25 5.99 1.23 5.05
C ASN A 25 4.75 1.22 4.15
N MET A 26 3.60 0.89 4.73
CA MET A 26 2.31 0.89 4.05
C MET A 26 1.34 1.77 4.82
N SER A 27 0.65 2.66 4.12
CA SER A 27 -0.45 3.45 4.67
C SER A 27 -1.72 3.17 3.88
N ILE A 28 -2.80 2.81 4.57
CA ILE A 28 -4.14 2.66 3.99
C ILE A 28 -4.96 3.86 4.42
N PHE A 29 -5.47 4.62 3.46
CA PHE A 29 -6.40 5.72 3.68
C PHE A 29 -7.82 5.20 3.46
N LEU A 30 -8.65 5.43 4.47
CA LEU A 30 -10.05 5.06 4.49
C LEU A 30 -10.91 6.29 4.22
N GLY A 31 -11.96 6.10 3.41
CA GLY A 31 -13.01 7.08 3.21
C GLY A 31 -13.97 7.17 4.40
N ASP A 32 -14.97 8.04 4.29
CA ASP A 32 -15.95 8.31 5.35
C ASP A 32 -16.81 7.08 5.73
N ASP A 33 -16.94 6.12 4.82
CA ASP A 33 -17.64 4.84 4.98
C ASP A 33 -16.73 3.70 5.48
N ASN A 34 -15.48 4.01 5.83
CA ASN A 34 -14.41 3.05 6.11
C ASN A 34 -14.00 2.15 4.92
N GLU A 35 -14.37 2.50 3.69
CA GLU A 35 -13.85 1.83 2.50
C GLU A 35 -12.42 2.28 2.18
N VAL A 36 -11.65 1.40 1.53
CA VAL A 36 -10.27 1.71 1.15
C VAL A 36 -10.25 2.65 -0.04
N GLU A 37 -9.89 3.91 0.19
CA GLU A 37 -9.71 4.90 -0.88
C GLU A 37 -8.36 4.70 -1.59
N SER A 38 -7.29 4.56 -0.81
CA SER A 38 -5.94 4.42 -1.36
C SER A 38 -4.96 3.71 -0.44
N ILE A 39 -3.97 3.05 -1.04
CA ILE A 39 -2.86 2.42 -0.35
C ILE A 39 -1.55 3.00 -0.88
N TYR A 40 -0.71 3.46 0.03
CA TYR A 40 0.62 3.98 -0.25
C TYR A 40 1.68 3.02 0.26
N PHE A 41 2.66 2.70 -0.58
CA PHE A 41 3.86 1.98 -0.19
C PHE A 41 5.07 2.87 -0.33
N GLN A 42 5.82 3.03 0.76
CA GLN A 42 7.15 3.62 0.72
C GLN A 42 8.18 2.53 0.97
N ALA A 43 9.05 2.30 -0.01
CA ALA A 43 10.10 1.29 0.07
C ALA A 43 11.30 1.66 -0.80
N PHE A 44 12.43 0.96 -0.63
CA PHE A 44 13.51 1.00 -1.61
C PHE A 44 13.12 0.25 -2.90
N GLU A 45 13.73 0.63 -4.02
CA GLU A 45 13.43 0.07 -5.35
C GLU A 45 13.49 -1.46 -5.41
N ILE A 46 14.45 -2.07 -4.69
CA ILE A 46 14.61 -3.52 -4.59
C ILE A 46 13.37 -4.26 -4.06
N PHE A 47 12.48 -3.56 -3.34
CA PHE A 47 11.27 -4.14 -2.76
C PHE A 47 10.03 -3.98 -3.65
N LEU A 48 10.10 -3.21 -4.74
CA LEU A 48 8.96 -2.99 -5.63
C LEU A 48 8.42 -4.30 -6.20
N ALA A 49 9.29 -5.21 -6.65
CA ALA A 49 8.87 -6.50 -7.18
C ALA A 49 8.10 -7.34 -6.14
N LYS A 50 8.50 -7.26 -4.86
CA LYS A 50 7.80 -7.94 -3.75
C LYS A 50 6.42 -7.33 -3.51
N ILE A 51 6.32 -6.00 -3.57
CA ILE A 51 5.05 -5.28 -3.44
C ILE A 51 4.11 -5.65 -4.59
N TYR A 52 4.56 -5.59 -5.84
CA TYR A 52 3.76 -5.98 -7.00
C TYR A 52 3.22 -7.40 -6.91
N LYS A 53 4.06 -8.36 -6.50
CA LYS A 53 3.63 -9.75 -6.30
C LYS A 53 2.58 -9.87 -5.20
N ALA A 54 2.70 -9.10 -4.12
CA ALA A 54 1.70 -9.09 -3.05
C ALA A 54 0.36 -8.47 -3.50
N CYS A 55 0.40 -7.48 -4.39
CA CYS A 55 -0.80 -6.87 -4.96
C CYS A 55 -1.52 -7.80 -5.93
N GLN A 56 -0.81 -8.58 -6.74
CA GLN A 56 -1.41 -9.55 -7.67
C GLN A 56 -2.17 -10.69 -6.96
N ASN A 57 -1.84 -10.99 -5.71
CA ASN A 57 -2.55 -12.00 -4.92
C ASN A 57 -3.89 -11.49 -4.35
N GLU A 58 -4.16 -10.19 -4.40
CA GLU A 58 -5.45 -9.65 -3.97
C GLU A 58 -6.29 -9.25 -5.18
N ALA A 59 -7.46 -9.87 -5.32
CA ALA A 59 -8.40 -9.63 -6.42
C ALA A 59 -8.95 -8.18 -6.49
N VAL A 60 -8.58 -7.32 -5.54
CA VAL A 60 -9.19 -6.01 -5.27
C VAL A 60 -8.51 -4.87 -6.04
N PHE A 61 -7.29 -5.05 -6.56
CA PHE A 61 -6.54 -3.96 -7.21
C PHE A 61 -6.49 -4.11 -8.73
N TRP A 62 -7.52 -3.60 -9.40
CA TRP A 62 -7.59 -3.45 -10.86
C TRP A 62 -7.29 -2.01 -11.34
N GLY A 63 -6.74 -1.16 -10.47
CA GLY A 63 -6.35 0.21 -10.78
C GLY A 63 -4.86 0.35 -11.09
N GLY A 64 -4.51 1.15 -12.10
CA GLY A 64 -3.13 1.49 -12.41
C GLY A 64 -2.41 2.12 -11.21
N GLY A 65 -1.23 1.59 -10.86
CA GLY A 65 -0.40 2.12 -9.79
C GLY A 65 0.52 3.23 -10.31
N ASN A 66 0.58 4.35 -9.58
CA ASN A 66 1.54 5.41 -9.88
C ASN A 66 2.81 5.22 -9.03
N ILE A 67 3.98 5.27 -9.66
CA ILE A 67 5.27 5.28 -8.96
C ILE A 67 5.85 6.68 -8.98
N TYR A 68 6.13 7.23 -7.81
CA TYR A 68 6.91 8.45 -7.63
C TYR A 68 8.28 8.11 -7.04
N SER A 69 9.33 8.79 -7.51
CA SER A 69 10.71 8.56 -7.04
C SER A 69 11.23 9.78 -6.27
N ARG A 70 11.85 9.55 -5.11
CA ARG A 70 12.61 10.57 -4.37
C ARG A 70 13.92 9.95 -3.86
N GLY A 71 15.01 10.17 -4.60
CA GLY A 71 16.27 9.45 -4.39
C GLY A 71 16.11 7.94 -4.58
N ASN A 72 16.68 7.14 -3.69
CA ASN A 72 16.62 5.67 -3.75
C ASN A 72 15.30 5.09 -3.21
N LYS A 73 14.42 5.92 -2.64
CA LYS A 73 13.10 5.51 -2.16
C LYS A 73 12.05 5.74 -3.24
N LYS A 74 11.15 4.77 -3.37
CA LYS A 74 10.00 4.77 -4.27
C LYS A 74 8.73 4.87 -3.43
N LEU A 75 7.80 5.69 -3.89
CA LEU A 75 6.43 5.75 -3.38
C LEU A 75 5.52 5.15 -4.45
N LEU A 76 4.95 3.98 -4.17
CA LEU A 76 3.91 3.38 -5.01
C LEU A 76 2.55 3.72 -4.42
N VAL A 77 1.66 4.24 -5.25
CA VAL A 77 0.28 4.56 -4.87
C VAL A 77 -0.66 3.66 -5.64
N LEU A 78 -1.47 2.90 -4.92
CA LEU A 78 -2.56 2.11 -5.45
C LEU A 78 -3.86 2.79 -5.05
N LYS A 79 -4.65 3.24 -6.02
CA LYS A 79 -6.00 3.71 -5.75
C LYS A 79 -6.95 2.51 -5.76
N GLY A 80 -7.77 2.39 -4.72
CA GLY A 80 -8.88 1.45 -4.74
C GLY A 80 -9.90 1.94 -5.76
N HIS A 81 -10.35 1.06 -6.65
CA HIS A 81 -11.63 1.24 -7.32
C HIS A 81 -12.49 0.06 -6.87
N VAL A 82 -13.47 0.32 -6.02
CA VAL A 82 -14.49 -0.65 -5.71
C VAL A 82 -15.44 -0.64 -6.92
N SER A 83 -15.51 -1.73 -7.65
CA SER A 83 -16.58 -1.94 -8.63
C SER A 83 -17.84 -2.29 -7.84
N HIS A 84 -18.84 -1.40 -7.86
CA HIS A 84 -20.20 -1.73 -7.42
C HIS A 84 -20.83 -2.78 -8.32
#